data_AF-A0A7S0JYQ8-F1
#
_entry.id   AF-A0A7S0JYQ8-F1
#
_cell.length_a   1.000
_cell.length_b   1.000
_cell.length_c   1.000
_cell.angle_alpha   90.00
_cell.angle_beta   90.00
_cell.angle_gamma   90.00
#
_symmetry.space_group_name_H-M   'P 1'
#
loop_
_entity.id
_entity.type
_entity.pdbx_description
1 polymer ?
#
loop_
_entity_poly.entity_id
_entity_poly.type
_entity_poly.pdbx_seq_one_letter_code
_entity_poly.pdbx_strand_id
1 'polypeptide(L)'
;TILLARCAADGSTGEAGADVDSARTQDALLRCLAGAVSVPAARAEFVRAGGIRAMGAVLTRRGGEAATRARANGLGNLARAAIQLAGAPGAAGAAMCAEMCRQDVLDGLLGVVKQVGAHPARKNAAVALARLAKGHPSCSERLRELDGVKVLLSLGSELR
;
A
#
# COMPACT_ATOMS: atom_id res chain seq x y z
N THR A 1 -8.77 -3.94 -15.20
CA THR A 1 -8.40 -3.98 -13.77
C THR A 1 -7.76 -2.69 -13.28
N ILE A 2 -6.63 -2.22 -13.85
CA ILE A 2 -5.99 -0.96 -13.42
C ILE A 2 -6.89 0.26 -13.70
N LEU A 3 -7.64 0.26 -14.81
CA LEU A 3 -8.67 1.28 -15.09
C LEU A 3 -9.78 1.31 -14.03
N LEU A 4 -10.28 0.15 -13.58
CA LEU A 4 -11.28 0.08 -12.50
C LEU A 4 -10.72 0.58 -11.17
N ALA A 5 -9.46 0.26 -10.86
CA ALA A 5 -8.78 0.76 -9.66
C ALA A 5 -8.53 2.28 -9.74
N ARG A 6 -8.26 2.83 -10.93
CA ARG A 6 -8.19 4.28 -11.17
C ARG A 6 -9.55 4.95 -10.99
N CYS A 7 -10.61 4.42 -11.60
CA CYS A 7 -11.96 4.97 -11.41
C CYS A 7 -12.42 4.92 -9.95
N ALA A 8 -12.08 3.85 -9.22
CA ALA A 8 -12.35 3.74 -7.79
C ALA A 8 -11.50 4.71 -6.94
N ALA A 9 -10.28 5.04 -7.38
CA ALA A 9 -9.38 6.00 -6.74
C ALA A 9 -9.76 7.47 -6.99
N ASP A 10 -10.26 7.78 -8.20
CA ASP A 10 -10.57 9.14 -8.64
C ASP A 10 -11.96 9.62 -8.16
N GLY A 11 -12.73 8.79 -7.45
CA GLY A 11 -14.04 9.15 -6.87
C GLY A 11 -15.13 9.53 -7.90
N SER A 12 -14.92 9.27 -9.18
CA SER A 12 -15.76 9.74 -10.30
C SER A 12 -16.94 8.83 -10.63
N THR A 13 -17.25 7.85 -9.79
CA THR A 13 -18.45 7.04 -9.97
C THR A 13 -19.63 7.82 -9.38
N GLY A 14 -20.57 8.27 -10.22
CA GLY A 14 -21.85 8.87 -9.82
C GLY A 14 -22.70 7.93 -8.95
N GLU A 15 -24.02 7.84 -9.15
CA GLU A 15 -24.92 7.03 -8.29
C GLU A 15 -24.53 5.54 -8.09
N ALA A 16 -23.55 5.01 -8.85
CA ALA A 16 -22.86 3.73 -8.62
C ALA A 16 -21.81 3.71 -7.46
N GLY A 17 -21.55 4.85 -6.81
CA GLY A 17 -20.52 4.99 -5.77
C GLY A 17 -20.78 4.19 -4.48
N ALA A 18 -22.03 3.84 -4.20
CA ALA A 18 -22.40 3.07 -3.01
C ALA A 18 -21.86 1.62 -3.01
N ASP A 19 -21.62 1.02 -4.19
CA ASP A 19 -21.21 -0.39 -4.31
C ASP A 19 -19.68 -0.57 -4.38
N VAL A 20 -18.97 0.48 -4.83
CA VAL A 20 -17.48 0.55 -4.85
C VAL A 20 -16.92 0.74 -3.44
N ASP A 21 -17.69 1.36 -2.54
CA ASP A 21 -17.33 1.54 -1.14
C ASP A 21 -17.62 0.32 -0.25
N SER A 22 -18.22 -0.74 -0.81
CA SER A 22 -18.38 -1.98 -0.05
C SER A 22 -17.00 -2.56 0.30
N ALA A 23 -16.85 -3.02 1.54
CA ALA A 23 -15.60 -3.63 2.01
C ALA A 23 -15.16 -4.82 1.12
N ARG A 24 -16.12 -5.52 0.49
CA ARG A 24 -15.86 -6.63 -0.44
C ARG A 24 -15.27 -6.14 -1.75
N THR A 25 -15.82 -5.07 -2.34
CA THR A 25 -15.31 -4.49 -3.59
C THR A 25 -13.90 -3.94 -3.38
N GLN A 26 -13.66 -3.26 -2.26
CA GLN A 26 -12.33 -2.77 -1.91
C GLN A 26 -11.32 -3.91 -1.69
N ASP A 27 -11.71 -4.99 -1.00
CA ASP A 27 -10.83 -6.14 -0.80
C ASP A 27 -10.53 -6.88 -2.13
N ALA A 28 -11.50 -6.96 -3.04
CA ALA A 28 -11.28 -7.48 -4.38
C ALA A 28 -10.30 -6.61 -5.19
N LEU A 29 -10.45 -5.28 -5.14
CA LEU A 29 -9.53 -4.33 -5.76
C LEU A 29 -8.10 -4.47 -5.20
N LEU A 30 -7.96 -4.57 -3.87
CA LEU A 30 -6.69 -4.81 -3.19
C LEU A 30 -6.02 -6.10 -3.69
N ARG A 31 -6.78 -7.19 -3.79
CA ARG A 31 -6.29 -8.49 -4.31
C ARG A 31 -5.88 -8.39 -5.78
N CYS A 32 -6.67 -7.71 -6.61
CA CYS A 32 -6.36 -7.53 -8.03
C CYS A 32 -5.07 -6.71 -8.25
N LEU A 33 -4.90 -5.60 -7.52
CA LEU A 33 -3.69 -4.79 -7.58
C LEU A 33 -2.47 -5.60 -7.13
N ALA A 34 -2.59 -6.35 -6.04
CA ALA A 34 -1.51 -7.20 -5.55
C ALA A 34 -1.14 -8.32 -6.54
N GLY A 35 -2.12 -8.94 -7.18
CA GLY A 35 -1.91 -9.98 -8.19
C GLY A 35 -1.22 -9.46 -9.45
N ALA A 36 -1.49 -8.23 -9.86
CA ALA A 36 -0.78 -7.62 -11.00
C ALA A 36 0.73 -7.44 -10.72
N VAL A 37 1.10 -7.16 -9.47
CA VAL A 37 2.51 -6.99 -9.06
C VAL A 37 3.21 -8.33 -8.84
N SER A 38 2.49 -9.40 -8.52
CA SER A 38 3.09 -10.73 -8.28
C SER A 38 3.73 -11.34 -9.53
N VAL A 39 3.37 -10.87 -10.73
CA VAL A 39 3.96 -11.29 -12.01
C VAL A 39 5.10 -10.34 -12.38
N PRO A 40 6.39 -10.75 -12.33
CA PRO A 40 7.52 -9.84 -12.57
C PRO A 40 7.46 -9.13 -13.93
N ALA A 41 7.07 -9.85 -14.98
CA ALA A 41 6.93 -9.30 -16.33
C ALA A 41 5.85 -8.21 -16.44
N ALA A 42 4.84 -8.22 -15.55
CA ALA A 42 3.75 -7.24 -15.56
C ALA A 42 4.06 -5.99 -14.72
N ARG A 43 5.12 -5.97 -13.92
CA ARG A 43 5.41 -4.87 -12.98
C ARG A 43 5.69 -3.54 -13.69
N ALA A 44 6.45 -3.57 -14.79
CA ALA A 44 6.74 -2.37 -15.56
C ALA A 44 5.46 -1.76 -16.13
N GLU A 45 4.59 -2.60 -16.69
CA GLU A 45 3.28 -2.20 -17.21
C GLU A 45 2.34 -1.70 -16.11
N PHE A 46 2.33 -2.38 -14.95
CA PHE A 46 1.58 -1.96 -13.77
C PHE A 46 1.96 -0.54 -13.35
N VAL A 47 3.26 -0.24 -13.27
CA VAL A 47 3.74 1.11 -12.94
C VAL A 47 3.36 2.11 -14.02
N ARG A 48 3.58 1.78 -15.30
CA ARG A 48 3.25 2.64 -16.45
C ARG A 48 1.76 2.99 -16.50
N ALA A 49 0.89 2.05 -16.16
CA ALA A 49 -0.56 2.24 -16.13
C ALA A 49 -1.07 3.02 -14.90
N GLY A 50 -0.18 3.48 -14.00
CA GLY A 50 -0.54 4.23 -12.80
C GLY A 50 -0.92 3.34 -11.61
N GLY A 51 -0.45 2.09 -11.58
CA GLY A 51 -0.77 1.13 -10.52
C GLY A 51 -0.32 1.59 -9.13
N ILE A 52 0.83 2.28 -9.01
CA ILE A 52 1.31 2.82 -7.72
C ILE A 52 0.36 3.90 -7.20
N ARG A 53 -0.14 4.80 -8.07
CA ARG A 53 -1.15 5.79 -7.70
C ARG A 53 -2.43 5.12 -7.19
N ALA A 54 -2.89 4.07 -7.87
CA ALA A 54 -4.06 3.31 -7.44
C ALA A 54 -3.83 2.62 -6.08
N MET A 55 -2.62 2.09 -5.83
CA MET A 55 -2.27 1.54 -4.51
C MET A 55 -2.36 2.60 -3.42
N GLY A 56 -1.78 3.78 -3.66
CA GLY A 56 -1.81 4.91 -2.74
C GLY A 56 -3.23 5.29 -2.34
N ALA A 57 -4.06 5.57 -3.33
CA ALA A 57 -5.46 5.96 -3.12
C ALA A 57 -6.29 4.93 -2.33
N VAL A 58 -6.07 3.62 -2.57
CA VAL A 58 -6.79 2.59 -1.84
C VAL A 58 -6.28 2.44 -0.40
N LEU A 59 -4.96 2.57 -0.18
CA LEU A 59 -4.36 2.45 1.15
C LEU A 59 -4.69 3.65 2.06
N THR A 60 -4.80 4.85 1.49
CA THR A 60 -5.12 6.07 2.25
C THR A 60 -6.63 6.29 2.41
N ARG A 61 -7.46 5.49 1.74
CA ARG A 61 -8.92 5.57 1.85
C ARG A 61 -9.34 5.33 3.30
N ARG A 62 -9.85 6.39 3.93
CA ARG A 62 -10.22 6.39 5.35
C ARG A 62 -11.34 5.38 5.60
N GLY A 63 -11.14 4.56 6.63
CA GLY A 63 -12.14 3.69 7.22
C GLY A 63 -11.87 3.56 8.71
N GLY A 64 -12.90 3.28 9.51
CA GLY A 64 -12.71 2.97 10.93
C GLY A 64 -11.95 1.65 11.11
N GLU A 65 -11.47 1.37 12.33
CA GLU A 65 -10.72 0.14 12.65
C GLU A 65 -11.44 -1.15 12.22
N ALA A 66 -12.77 -1.21 12.35
CA ALA A 66 -13.55 -2.37 11.91
C ALA A 66 -13.46 -2.60 10.39
N ALA A 67 -13.55 -1.53 9.59
CA ALA A 67 -13.41 -1.60 8.14
C ALA A 67 -11.98 -1.93 7.71
N THR A 68 -10.98 -1.39 8.42
CA THR A 68 -9.57 -1.72 8.17
C THR A 68 -9.25 -3.17 8.53
N ARG A 69 -9.81 -3.72 9.62
CA ARG A 69 -9.71 -5.14 9.97
C ARG A 69 -10.40 -6.04 8.95
N ALA A 70 -11.59 -5.69 8.47
CA ALA A 70 -12.29 -6.44 7.44
C ALA A 70 -11.50 -6.55 6.12
N ARG A 71 -10.66 -5.55 5.83
CA ARG A 71 -9.79 -5.49 4.63
C ARG A 71 -8.36 -5.96 4.89
N ALA A 72 -8.05 -6.49 6.08
CA ALA A 72 -6.67 -6.76 6.50
C ALA A 72 -5.94 -7.71 5.54
N ASN A 73 -6.63 -8.70 4.97
CA ASN A 73 -6.04 -9.61 3.99
C ASN A 73 -5.63 -8.89 2.69
N GLY A 74 -6.54 -8.13 2.09
CA GLY A 74 -6.23 -7.29 0.92
C GLY A 74 -5.10 -6.30 1.19
N LEU A 75 -5.12 -5.61 2.34
CA LEU A 75 -4.09 -4.66 2.74
C LEU A 75 -2.73 -5.35 2.92
N GLY A 76 -2.72 -6.56 3.50
CA GLY A 76 -1.51 -7.36 3.65
C GLY A 76 -0.92 -7.82 2.31
N ASN A 77 -1.77 -8.15 1.33
CA ASN A 77 -1.34 -8.49 -0.03
C ASN A 77 -0.79 -7.25 -0.76
N LEU A 78 -1.42 -6.09 -0.58
CA LEU A 78 -0.95 -4.85 -1.16
C LEU A 78 0.40 -4.40 -0.55
N ALA A 79 0.59 -4.61 0.75
CA ALA A 79 1.88 -4.42 1.40
C ALA A 79 2.96 -5.35 0.83
N ARG A 80 2.62 -6.61 0.53
CA ARG A 80 3.54 -7.53 -0.18
C ARG A 80 3.86 -7.05 -1.60
N ALA A 81 2.89 -6.47 -2.30
CA ALA A 81 3.14 -5.85 -3.60
C ALA A 81 4.14 -4.68 -3.49
N ALA A 82 3.99 -3.81 -2.48
CA ALA A 82 4.95 -2.74 -2.21
C ALA A 82 6.36 -3.28 -1.92
N ILE A 83 6.47 -4.37 -1.13
CA ILE A 83 7.73 -5.09 -0.87
C ILE A 83 8.42 -5.57 -2.16
N GLN A 84 7.62 -6.09 -3.11
CA GLN A 84 8.11 -6.60 -4.40
C GLN A 84 8.58 -5.48 -5.33
N LEU A 85 7.84 -4.36 -5.39
CA LEU A 85 8.21 -3.18 -6.17
C LEU A 85 9.47 -2.52 -5.60
N ALA A 86 9.55 -2.34 -4.28
CA ALA A 86 10.71 -1.77 -3.60
C ALA A 86 11.97 -2.66 -3.71
N GLY A 87 11.79 -3.96 -3.95
CA GLY A 87 12.88 -4.93 -4.13
C GLY A 87 13.43 -5.03 -5.54
N ALA A 88 12.93 -4.25 -6.50
CA ALA A 88 13.48 -4.25 -7.86
C ALA A 88 14.93 -3.73 -7.86
N PRO A 89 15.84 -4.31 -8.66
CA PRO A 89 17.25 -3.93 -8.64
C PRO A 89 17.50 -2.57 -9.31
N GLY A 90 18.54 -1.87 -8.83
CA GLY A 90 19.10 -0.67 -9.46
C GLY A 90 18.13 0.52 -9.51
N ALA A 91 18.30 1.34 -10.56
CA ALA A 91 17.57 2.59 -10.73
C ALA A 91 16.04 2.40 -10.83
N ALA A 92 15.58 1.26 -11.36
CA ALA A 92 14.15 0.96 -11.46
C ALA A 92 13.49 0.82 -10.07
N GLY A 93 14.14 0.12 -9.13
CA GLY A 93 13.65 0.01 -7.76
C GLY A 93 13.64 1.34 -7.01
N ALA A 94 14.70 2.14 -7.18
CA ALA A 94 14.75 3.49 -6.61
C ALA A 94 13.62 4.39 -7.14
N ALA A 95 13.35 4.35 -8.46
CA ALA A 95 12.26 5.10 -9.07
C ALA A 95 10.88 4.64 -8.58
N MET A 96 10.67 3.32 -8.41
CA MET A 96 9.43 2.79 -7.84
C MET A 96 9.25 3.22 -6.37
N CYS A 97 10.33 3.26 -5.58
CA CYS A 97 10.29 3.75 -4.21
C CYS A 97 9.95 5.25 -4.16
N ALA A 98 10.60 6.06 -5.01
CA ALA A 98 10.29 7.49 -5.14
C ALA A 98 8.81 7.72 -5.51
N GLU A 99 8.28 6.94 -6.46
CA GLU A 99 6.88 7.03 -6.86
C GLU A 99 5.94 6.63 -5.72
N MET A 100 6.22 5.55 -4.99
CA MET A 100 5.43 5.15 -3.81
C MET A 100 5.44 6.23 -2.72
N CYS A 101 6.54 6.95 -2.56
CA CYS A 101 6.62 8.11 -1.67
C CYS A 101 5.72 9.26 -2.11
N ARG A 102 5.68 9.56 -3.41
CA ARG A 102 4.84 10.65 -3.97
C ARG A 102 3.34 10.35 -3.93
N GLN A 103 2.95 9.08 -3.91
CA GLN A 103 1.56 8.65 -3.97
C GLN A 103 1.02 8.22 -2.59
N ASP A 104 1.57 8.75 -1.48
CA ASP A 104 1.11 8.50 -0.11
C ASP A 104 0.99 7.01 0.30
N VAL A 105 1.74 6.13 -0.37
CA VAL A 105 1.74 4.69 -0.04
C VAL A 105 2.27 4.47 1.38
N LEU A 106 3.22 5.31 1.82
CA LEU A 106 3.79 5.26 3.16
C LEU A 106 2.74 5.58 4.23
N ASP A 107 1.97 6.65 4.04
CA ASP A 107 0.90 7.08 4.93
C ASP A 107 -0.14 5.97 5.12
N GLY A 108 -0.56 5.37 4.01
CA GLY A 108 -1.52 4.26 4.03
C GLY A 108 -0.96 3.00 4.71
N LEU A 109 0.28 2.60 4.40
CA LEU A 109 0.93 1.46 5.07
C LEU A 109 1.11 1.70 6.58
N LEU A 110 1.42 2.93 6.99
CA LEU A 110 1.51 3.29 8.40
C LEU A 110 0.15 3.22 9.09
N GLY A 111 -0.92 3.62 8.39
CA GLY A 111 -2.30 3.40 8.84
C GLY A 111 -2.60 1.92 9.10
N VAL A 112 -2.17 1.02 8.20
CA VAL A 112 -2.29 -0.43 8.40
C VAL A 112 -1.56 -0.89 9.67
N VAL A 113 -0.33 -0.43 9.89
CA VAL A 113 0.45 -0.79 11.09
C VAL A 113 -0.23 -0.36 12.38
N LYS A 114 -0.86 0.83 12.38
CA LYS A 114 -1.52 1.41 13.55
C LYS A 114 -2.88 0.78 13.85
N GLN A 115 -3.66 0.45 12.81
CA GLN A 115 -5.08 0.07 12.95
C GLN A 115 -5.33 -1.44 12.89
N VAL A 116 -4.42 -2.19 12.27
CA VAL A 116 -4.53 -3.65 12.23
C VAL A 116 -3.83 -4.20 13.46
N GLY A 117 -4.57 -4.92 14.31
CA GLY A 117 -4.04 -5.62 15.49
C GLY A 117 -3.09 -6.77 15.15
N ALA A 118 -3.06 -7.82 15.96
CA ALA A 118 -2.21 -9.00 15.73
C ALA A 118 -2.63 -9.78 14.47
N HIS A 119 -2.19 -9.33 13.30
CA HIS A 119 -2.51 -9.90 11.99
C HIS A 119 -1.28 -9.83 11.06
N PRO A 120 -1.08 -10.80 10.15
CA PRO A 120 0.06 -10.82 9.22
C PRO A 120 0.20 -9.55 8.38
N ALA A 121 -0.90 -8.85 8.10
CA ALA A 121 -0.90 -7.60 7.36
C ALA A 121 -0.10 -6.48 8.05
N ARG A 122 -0.14 -6.42 9.40
CA ARG A 122 0.62 -5.45 10.19
C ARG A 122 2.13 -5.64 9.97
N LYS A 123 2.60 -6.89 10.03
CA LYS A 123 3.99 -7.26 9.76
C LYS A 123 4.40 -6.97 8.32
N ASN A 124 3.57 -7.33 7.34
CA ASN A 124 3.86 -7.05 5.92
C ASN A 124 3.99 -5.54 5.66
N ALA A 125 3.10 -4.73 6.25
CA ALA A 125 3.15 -3.28 6.13
C ALA A 125 4.44 -2.70 6.77
N ALA A 126 4.82 -3.17 7.94
CA ALA A 126 6.06 -2.76 8.58
C ALA A 126 7.32 -3.11 7.76
N VAL A 127 7.37 -4.31 7.19
CA VAL A 127 8.46 -4.72 6.28
C VAL A 127 8.47 -3.88 5.00
N ALA A 128 7.31 -3.55 4.45
CA ALA A 128 7.20 -2.67 3.29
C ALA A 128 7.77 -1.29 3.60
N LEU A 129 7.38 -0.67 4.73
CA LEU A 129 7.90 0.61 5.17
C LEU A 129 9.42 0.59 5.36
N ALA A 130 9.97 -0.44 6.02
CA ALA A 130 11.41 -0.59 6.20
C ALA A 130 12.17 -0.70 4.86
N ARG A 131 11.62 -1.45 3.90
CA ARG A 131 12.23 -1.57 2.56
C ARG A 131 12.17 -0.26 1.78
N LEU A 132 11.04 0.45 1.83
CA LEU A 132 10.88 1.75 1.17
C LEU A 132 11.87 2.77 1.74
N ALA A 133 12.02 2.83 3.07
CA ALA A 133 12.98 3.69 3.75
C ALA A 133 14.43 3.42 3.32
N LYS A 134 14.78 2.16 3.10
CA LYS A 134 16.10 1.75 2.62
C LYS A 134 16.28 2.00 1.12
N GLY A 135 15.21 1.87 0.34
CA GLY A 135 15.22 1.94 -1.12
C GLY A 135 15.33 3.36 -1.69
N HIS A 136 14.91 4.39 -0.94
CA HIS A 136 15.01 5.78 -1.40
C HIS A 136 15.07 6.79 -0.22
N PRO A 137 15.98 7.80 -0.25
CA PRO A 137 16.13 8.78 0.83
C PRO A 137 14.83 9.51 1.19
N SER A 138 14.05 9.95 0.20
CA SER A 138 12.78 10.65 0.44
C SER A 138 11.75 9.79 1.19
N CYS A 139 11.75 8.47 1.01
CA CYS A 139 10.90 7.58 1.80
C CYS A 139 11.32 7.57 3.28
N SER A 140 12.63 7.64 3.56
CA SER A 140 13.17 7.72 4.91
C SER A 140 12.78 9.04 5.58
N GLU A 141 12.90 10.15 4.86
CA GLU A 141 12.50 11.49 5.33
C GLU A 141 11.01 11.54 5.62
N ARG A 142 10.17 11.10 4.67
CA ARG A 142 8.72 11.04 4.83
C ARG A 142 8.31 10.18 6.03
N LEU A 143 8.98 9.04 6.25
CA LEU A 143 8.69 8.22 7.43
C LEU A 143 9.04 8.90 8.75
N ARG A 144 10.03 9.80 8.79
CA ARG A 144 10.34 10.59 9.99
C ARG A 144 9.26 11.64 10.23
N GLU A 145 8.81 12.33 9.19
CA GLU A 145 7.71 13.31 9.27
C GLU A 145 6.41 12.71 9.81
N LEU A 146 6.15 11.44 9.51
CA LEU A 146 4.94 10.73 9.93
C LEU A 146 5.04 10.06 11.32
N ASP A 147 6.11 10.33 12.08
CA ASP A 147 6.49 9.60 13.29
C ASP A 147 6.60 8.07 13.07
N GLY A 148 6.80 7.65 11.81
CA GLY A 148 6.77 6.25 11.39
C GLY A 148 7.93 5.45 11.99
N VAL A 149 9.09 6.07 12.20
CA VAL A 149 10.24 5.42 12.87
C VAL A 149 9.87 4.97 14.28
N LYS A 150 9.21 5.85 15.07
CA LYS A 150 8.76 5.54 16.43
C LYS A 150 7.79 4.36 16.43
N VAL A 151 6.82 4.36 15.52
CA VAL A 151 5.84 3.28 15.37
C VAL A 151 6.49 1.94 15.03
N LEU A 152 7.46 1.93 14.10
CA LEU A 152 8.17 0.72 13.71
C LEU A 152 9.04 0.16 14.84
N LEU A 153 9.68 1.02 15.64
CA LEU A 153 10.47 0.60 16.79
C LEU A 153 9.61 -0.05 17.88
N SER A 154 8.45 0.53 18.20
CA SER A 154 7.48 -0.07 19.13
C SER A 154 7.03 -1.46 18.66
N LEU A 155 6.80 -1.63 17.35
CA LEU A 155 6.47 -2.94 16.79
C LEU A 155 7.62 -3.95 16.92
N GLY A 156 8.86 -3.49 16.74
CA GLY A 156 10.06 -4.32 16.87
C GLY A 156 10.24 -4.90 18.27
N SER A 157 9.80 -4.18 19.32
CA SER A 157 9.76 -4.70 20.69
C SER A 157 8.61 -5.68 20.94
N GLU A 158 7.47 -5.56 20.23
CA GLU A 158 6.32 -6.47 20.36
C GLU A 158 6.53 -7.82 19.65
N LEU A 159 7.43 -7.89 18.67
CA LEU A 159 7.69 -9.08 17.84
C LEU A 159 8.91 -9.91 18.29
N ARG A 160 9.54 -9.55 19.43
CA ARG A 160 10.67 -10.27 20.02
C ARG A 160 10.22 -11.36 20.97
#